data_AF-H0EF00-F1
#
_entry.id   AF-H0EF00-F1
#
_cell.length_a   1.000
_cell.length_b   1.000
_cell.length_c   1.000
_cell.angle_alpha   90.00
_cell.angle_beta   90.00
_cell.angle_gamma   90.00
#
_symmetry.space_group_name_H-M   'P 1'
#
loop_
_entity.id
_entity.type
_entity.pdbx_description
1 polymer ?
#
loop_
_entity_poly.entity_id
_entity_poly.type
_entity_poly.pdbx_seq_one_letter_code
_entity_poly.pdbx_strand_id
1 'polypeptide(L)'
;MVSFALHFAILENSGPGDAQMSSLFQANLRGTEVGKDSPLEIAYGSRATIKNMGYGGGLLHSHVQTYPEGSTQQQITCYHHKDSNNEWWFYPNRDQPEFNAEADPKFVADGDVLRLIHSQTGRNLHSHDVSAPVTKADKEVSCYGNTTVGDEKDHWTMEVVRDVASNDRSKVRTLTTAFRLKHTALGCYLRAGNVNLPQWGFKQIEVTCTKENKPKDVYTHWNVEAHWNDKLPAADAGAYKSPFLQDFIHLNVAMMTSNNALVPDPDKQDDLASQFWQWPLLHVGLRMCGWDDSIVKYFLLGNPLVYWGSTATLGRGYTELKQADIDQIHYAALYPILGWFLHYLPFVAMARVTYVHHYYPALYFAILNFGFVVDWVLKPQSKAIQYLLYGILYATTIGLYIFFMPISWGMVGPNKQYSYMKWFDNWRVTD
;
A
#
# COMPACT_ATOMS: atom_id res chain seq x y z
N MET A 1 17.36 -3.69 5.91
CA MET A 1 17.77 -4.00 4.52
C MET A 1 18.08 -5.49 4.33
N VAL A 2 18.93 -6.13 5.15
CA VAL A 2 19.23 -7.57 5.02
C VAL A 2 17.97 -8.46 4.99
N SER A 3 17.00 -8.21 5.89
CA SER A 3 15.73 -8.96 5.89
C SER A 3 14.95 -8.82 4.59
N PHE A 4 15.01 -7.66 3.92
CA PHE A 4 14.37 -7.45 2.62
C PHE A 4 15.14 -8.10 1.48
N ALA A 5 16.47 -8.11 1.55
CA ALA A 5 17.29 -8.85 0.59
C ALA A 5 16.99 -10.35 0.66
N LEU A 6 16.89 -10.92 1.87
CA LEU A 6 16.45 -12.30 2.06
C LEU A 6 15.01 -12.51 1.61
N HIS A 7 14.09 -11.59 1.90
CA HIS A 7 12.70 -11.66 1.45
C HIS A 7 12.61 -11.79 -0.08
N PHE A 8 13.29 -10.93 -0.83
CA PHE A 8 13.32 -11.00 -2.30
C PHE A 8 14.08 -12.22 -2.84
N ALA A 9 15.11 -12.70 -2.15
CA ALA A 9 15.85 -13.89 -2.57
C ALA A 9 15.09 -15.20 -2.32
N ILE A 10 14.22 -15.25 -1.30
CA ILE A 10 13.46 -16.44 -0.93
C ILE A 10 12.14 -16.52 -1.72
N LEU A 11 11.44 -15.40 -1.90
CA LEU A 11 10.15 -15.33 -2.58
C LEU A 11 10.31 -14.90 -4.04
N GLU A 12 10.84 -15.82 -4.84
CA GLU A 12 11.18 -15.58 -6.25
C GLU A 12 10.09 -16.03 -7.25
N ASN A 13 8.96 -16.59 -6.79
CA ASN A 13 7.87 -17.05 -7.66
C ASN A 13 6.75 -16.02 -7.73
N SER A 14 6.09 -15.93 -8.89
CA SER A 14 4.93 -15.07 -9.10
C SER A 14 3.71 -15.51 -8.27
N GLY A 15 2.92 -14.55 -7.81
CA GLY A 15 1.72 -14.75 -7.01
C GLY A 15 0.69 -13.61 -7.09
N PRO A 16 -0.44 -13.72 -6.37
CA PRO A 16 -1.53 -12.75 -6.46
C PRO A 16 -1.18 -11.34 -5.96
N GLY A 17 -0.09 -11.19 -5.19
CA GLY A 17 0.37 -9.91 -4.65
C GLY A 17 1.29 -9.11 -5.57
N ASP A 18 1.74 -9.69 -6.69
CA ASP A 18 2.79 -9.11 -7.56
C ASP A 18 2.41 -7.76 -8.15
N ALA A 19 1.11 -7.52 -8.35
CA ALA A 19 0.58 -6.28 -8.92
C ALA A 19 0.96 -5.02 -8.12
N GLN A 20 1.34 -5.16 -6.84
CA GLN A 20 1.80 -4.06 -5.99
C GLN A 20 3.27 -3.65 -6.25
N MET A 21 4.01 -4.44 -7.03
CA MET A 21 5.40 -4.17 -7.40
C MET A 21 5.49 -3.60 -8.82
N SER A 22 6.61 -2.96 -9.14
CA SER A 22 6.88 -2.47 -10.50
C SER A 22 6.94 -3.61 -11.53
N SER A 23 6.55 -3.35 -12.78
CA SER A 23 6.59 -4.38 -13.83
C SER A 23 7.99 -4.94 -14.06
N LEU A 24 9.04 -4.11 -13.91
CA LEU A 24 10.43 -4.57 -14.01
C LEU A 24 10.78 -5.57 -12.90
N PHE A 25 10.29 -5.36 -11.67
CA PHE A 25 10.44 -6.34 -10.60
C PHE A 25 9.66 -7.64 -10.92
N GLN A 26 8.41 -7.50 -11.35
CA GLN A 26 7.56 -8.65 -11.71
C GLN A 26 8.17 -9.50 -12.83
N ALA A 27 8.90 -8.89 -13.77
CA ALA A 27 9.59 -9.59 -14.84
C ALA A 27 10.76 -10.47 -14.36
N ASN A 28 11.28 -10.23 -13.15
CA ASN A 28 12.32 -11.08 -12.54
C ASN A 28 11.75 -12.27 -11.75
N LEU A 29 10.43 -12.37 -11.56
CA LEU A 29 9.81 -13.47 -10.84
C LEU A 29 9.67 -14.71 -11.74
N ARG A 30 9.92 -15.89 -11.18
CA ARG A 30 9.69 -17.17 -11.84
C ARG A 30 8.20 -17.40 -12.07
N GLY A 31 7.85 -17.80 -13.29
CA GLY A 31 6.46 -18.01 -13.71
C GLY A 31 5.71 -16.72 -14.06
N THR A 32 6.40 -15.59 -14.16
CA THR A 32 5.81 -14.34 -14.65
C THR A 32 5.47 -14.42 -16.14
N GLU A 33 4.36 -13.78 -16.51
CA GLU A 33 3.98 -13.54 -17.91
C GLU A 33 4.23 -12.07 -18.31
N VAL A 34 4.90 -11.28 -17.46
CA VAL A 34 5.28 -9.89 -17.74
C VAL A 34 6.61 -9.86 -18.51
N GLY A 35 6.64 -9.20 -19.67
CA GLY A 35 7.84 -9.11 -20.53
C GLY A 35 8.24 -10.41 -21.24
N LYS A 36 7.52 -11.52 -21.01
CA LYS A 36 7.73 -12.79 -21.70
C LYS A 36 7.48 -12.61 -23.20
N ASP A 37 8.40 -13.13 -24.02
CA ASP A 37 8.40 -13.03 -25.47
C ASP A 37 8.30 -11.59 -26.03
N SER A 38 8.49 -10.58 -25.18
CA SER A 38 8.40 -9.17 -25.58
C SER A 38 9.72 -8.72 -26.20
N PRO A 39 9.71 -8.08 -27.39
CA PRO A 39 10.92 -7.48 -27.93
C PRO A 39 11.42 -6.34 -27.04
N LEU A 40 12.73 -6.13 -27.03
CA LEU A 40 13.36 -5.16 -26.12
C LEU A 40 13.06 -3.71 -26.53
N GLU A 41 13.21 -3.39 -27.82
CA GLU A 41 13.17 -2.01 -28.34
C GLU A 41 11.82 -1.74 -29.01
N ILE A 42 11.19 -0.60 -28.73
CA ILE A 42 9.90 -0.21 -29.30
C ILE A 42 10.11 0.42 -30.68
N ALA A 43 9.33 -0.03 -31.67
CA ALA A 43 9.33 0.53 -33.02
C ALA A 43 7.95 1.06 -33.40
N TYR A 44 7.92 1.97 -34.37
CA TYR A 44 6.68 2.30 -35.07
C TYR A 44 6.11 1.02 -35.69
N GLY A 45 4.81 0.77 -35.50
CA GLY A 45 4.19 -0.49 -35.85
C GLY A 45 4.03 -1.47 -34.67
N SER A 46 4.73 -1.25 -33.56
CA SER A 46 4.63 -2.11 -32.37
C SER A 46 3.31 -1.95 -31.64
N ARG A 47 2.74 -3.08 -31.21
CA ARG A 47 1.61 -3.12 -30.25
C ARG A 47 2.18 -3.32 -28.86
N ALA A 48 1.68 -2.60 -27.86
CA ALA A 48 2.18 -2.70 -26.50
C ALA A 48 1.13 -2.29 -25.48
N THR A 49 1.29 -2.80 -24.25
CA THR A 49 0.57 -2.28 -23.10
C THR A 49 1.43 -1.24 -22.38
N ILE A 50 0.81 -0.14 -21.98
CA ILE A 50 1.48 0.98 -21.32
C ILE A 50 0.98 1.05 -19.88
N LYS A 51 1.87 1.02 -18.90
CA LYS A 51 1.52 1.02 -17.48
C LYS A 51 1.96 2.30 -16.79
N ASN A 52 1.10 2.82 -15.93
CA ASN A 52 1.44 3.94 -15.07
C ASN A 52 2.39 3.50 -13.96
N MET A 53 3.46 4.27 -13.72
CA MET A 53 4.47 3.95 -12.69
C MET A 53 4.15 4.53 -11.31
N GLY A 54 3.06 5.27 -11.17
CA GLY A 54 2.56 5.72 -9.88
C GLY A 54 2.18 4.53 -8.97
N TYR A 55 2.27 4.71 -7.66
CA TYR A 55 1.88 3.67 -6.71
C TYR A 55 0.40 3.34 -6.86
N GLY A 56 0.04 2.10 -7.19
CA GLY A 56 -1.34 1.72 -7.52
C GLY A 56 -1.76 2.02 -8.96
N GLY A 57 -0.81 2.39 -9.83
CA GLY A 57 -1.04 2.64 -11.25
C GLY A 57 -1.52 1.40 -12.02
N GLY A 58 -2.41 1.62 -12.99
CA GLY A 58 -2.95 0.59 -13.87
C GLY A 58 -2.35 0.63 -15.29
N LEU A 59 -2.81 -0.29 -16.14
CA LEU A 59 -2.56 -0.31 -17.57
C LEU A 59 -3.48 0.70 -18.26
N LEU A 60 -2.95 1.47 -19.20
CA LEU A 60 -3.73 2.38 -20.04
C LEU A 60 -4.76 1.57 -20.81
N HIS A 61 -6.03 1.90 -20.64
CA HIS A 61 -7.18 1.10 -21.05
C HIS A 61 -8.21 1.96 -21.77
N SER A 62 -8.90 1.38 -22.74
CA SER A 62 -10.04 2.04 -23.38
C SER A 62 -11.09 1.03 -23.82
N HIS A 63 -12.35 1.40 -23.73
CA HIS A 63 -13.49 0.55 -24.10
C HIS A 63 -14.52 1.37 -24.86
N VAL A 64 -15.50 0.72 -25.49
CA VAL A 64 -16.44 1.35 -26.44
C VAL A 64 -17.36 2.41 -25.82
N GLN A 65 -17.56 2.41 -24.51
CA GLN A 65 -18.40 3.39 -23.81
C GLN A 65 -17.79 4.80 -23.86
N THR A 66 -18.66 5.80 -23.95
CA THR A 66 -18.29 7.22 -24.03
C THR A 66 -18.49 7.94 -22.70
N TYR A 67 -17.85 9.09 -22.51
CA TYR A 67 -18.09 9.91 -21.33
C TYR A 67 -19.55 10.40 -21.30
N PRO A 68 -20.22 10.37 -20.12
CA PRO A 68 -21.60 10.86 -20.00
C PRO A 68 -21.69 12.40 -20.04
N GLU A 69 -20.59 13.07 -19.77
CA GLU A 69 -20.41 14.52 -19.83
C GLU A 69 -19.10 14.85 -20.55
N GLY A 70 -18.72 16.14 -20.62
CA GLY A 70 -17.49 16.55 -21.30
C GLY A 70 -17.61 16.45 -22.82
N SER A 71 -16.61 15.86 -23.47
CA SER A 71 -16.60 15.74 -24.93
C SER A 71 -17.54 14.66 -25.47
N THR A 72 -18.06 13.79 -24.61
CA THR A 72 -18.85 12.60 -24.98
C THR A 72 -18.11 11.63 -25.92
N GLN A 73 -16.78 11.72 -25.99
CA GLN A 73 -15.94 10.81 -26.76
C GLN A 73 -15.68 9.50 -26.00
N GLN A 74 -15.01 8.55 -26.65
CA GLN A 74 -14.70 7.25 -26.07
C GLN A 74 -13.82 7.40 -24.82
N GLN A 75 -14.17 6.67 -23.76
CA GLN A 75 -13.49 6.76 -22.47
C GLN A 75 -12.08 6.17 -22.55
N ILE A 76 -11.18 6.76 -21.77
CA ILE A 76 -9.87 6.20 -21.47
C ILE A 76 -9.65 6.22 -19.96
N THR A 77 -9.05 5.14 -19.46
CA THR A 77 -8.88 4.88 -18.03
C THR A 77 -7.56 4.14 -17.77
N CYS A 78 -7.27 3.87 -16.50
CA CYS A 78 -6.29 2.87 -16.11
C CYS A 78 -6.98 1.68 -15.44
N TYR A 79 -6.68 0.47 -15.93
CA TYR A 79 -7.26 -0.79 -15.48
C TYR A 79 -6.17 -1.73 -14.93
N HIS A 80 -6.44 -2.42 -13.82
CA HIS A 80 -5.43 -3.23 -13.12
C HIS A 80 -5.29 -4.66 -13.63
N HIS A 81 -6.18 -5.12 -14.51
CA HIS A 81 -6.16 -6.48 -15.02
C HIS A 81 -5.71 -6.54 -16.48
N LYS A 82 -5.14 -7.68 -16.88
CA LYS A 82 -4.78 -7.95 -18.27
C LYS A 82 -6.04 -8.09 -19.11
N ASP A 83 -6.09 -7.35 -20.20
CA ASP A 83 -7.22 -7.27 -21.14
C ASP A 83 -6.68 -6.88 -22.52
N SER A 84 -7.30 -7.37 -23.60
CA SER A 84 -6.90 -6.99 -24.97
C SER A 84 -7.22 -5.52 -25.30
N ASN A 85 -8.10 -4.88 -24.51
CA ASN A 85 -8.36 -3.44 -24.53
C ASN A 85 -7.26 -2.59 -23.85
N ASN A 86 -6.18 -3.23 -23.36
CA ASN A 86 -5.01 -2.50 -22.86
C ASN A 86 -3.95 -2.27 -23.94
N GLU A 87 -4.21 -2.72 -25.18
CA GLU A 87 -3.21 -2.73 -26.25
C GLU A 87 -3.24 -1.45 -27.09
N TRP A 88 -2.08 -0.81 -27.20
CA TRP A 88 -1.86 0.44 -27.93
C TRP A 88 -0.85 0.24 -29.05
N TRP A 89 -1.14 0.83 -30.20
CA TRP A 89 -0.29 0.77 -31.38
C TRP A 89 0.51 2.07 -31.51
N PHE A 90 1.83 1.94 -31.53
CA PHE A 90 2.76 3.06 -31.71
C PHE A 90 2.78 3.46 -33.19
N TYR A 91 2.21 4.62 -33.51
CA TYR A 91 1.94 5.03 -34.87
C TYR A 91 2.63 6.37 -35.22
N PRO A 92 3.10 6.56 -36.47
CA PRO A 92 3.66 7.83 -36.90
C PRO A 92 2.69 9.00 -36.69
N ASN A 93 3.23 10.20 -36.48
CA ASN A 93 2.42 11.42 -36.45
C ASN A 93 1.79 11.71 -37.83
N ARG A 94 0.91 12.72 -37.90
CA ARG A 94 0.14 13.03 -39.12
C ARG A 94 0.99 13.68 -40.24
N ASP A 95 2.13 14.27 -39.89
CA ASP A 95 3.05 14.91 -40.84
C ASP A 95 4.03 13.92 -41.49
N GLN A 96 4.15 12.71 -40.93
CA GLN A 96 4.97 11.64 -41.46
C GLN A 96 4.17 10.75 -42.41
N PRO A 97 4.85 10.06 -43.35
CA PRO A 97 4.20 9.03 -44.15
C PRO A 97 3.49 8.00 -43.27
N GLU A 98 2.33 7.54 -43.74
CA GLU A 98 1.59 6.46 -43.08
C GLU A 98 2.48 5.23 -42.88
N PHE A 99 2.21 4.47 -41.81
CA PHE A 99 3.01 3.32 -41.46
C PHE A 99 3.05 2.30 -42.61
N ASN A 100 4.27 1.98 -43.06
CA ASN A 100 4.50 0.95 -44.06
C ASN A 100 4.98 -0.34 -43.40
N ALA A 101 4.11 -1.36 -43.41
CA ALA A 101 4.40 -2.68 -42.86
C ALA A 101 5.54 -3.42 -43.56
N GLU A 102 5.95 -3.03 -44.77
CA GLU A 102 7.06 -3.65 -45.51
C GLU A 102 8.41 -2.97 -45.23
N ALA A 103 8.41 -1.72 -44.77
CA ALA A 103 9.64 -0.98 -44.49
C ALA A 103 10.40 -1.52 -43.26
N ASP A 104 11.70 -1.22 -43.19
CA ASP A 104 12.52 -1.57 -42.03
C ASP A 104 11.97 -0.91 -40.74
N PRO A 105 11.98 -1.62 -39.59
CA PRO A 105 11.48 -1.06 -38.34
C PRO A 105 12.21 0.23 -37.95
N LYS A 106 11.45 1.31 -37.81
CA LYS A 106 11.94 2.57 -37.24
C LYS A 106 11.67 2.57 -35.73
N PHE A 107 12.71 2.71 -34.92
CA PHE A 107 12.59 2.76 -33.47
C PHE A 107 12.00 4.08 -32.97
N VAL A 108 11.30 4.03 -31.85
CA VAL A 108 10.77 5.20 -31.13
C VAL A 108 11.86 5.74 -30.21
N ALA A 109 12.20 7.01 -30.34
CA ALA A 109 13.25 7.70 -29.59
C ALA A 109 12.71 8.76 -28.62
N ASP A 110 13.56 9.26 -27.73
CA ASP A 110 13.29 10.47 -26.94
C ASP A 110 13.09 11.69 -27.86
N GLY A 111 12.02 12.46 -27.62
CA GLY A 111 11.63 13.61 -28.43
C GLY A 111 10.76 13.29 -29.64
N ASP A 112 10.53 12.01 -29.96
CA ASP A 112 9.66 11.64 -31.09
C ASP A 112 8.21 12.06 -30.82
N VAL A 113 7.58 12.62 -31.85
CA VAL A 113 6.14 12.93 -31.85
C VAL A 113 5.43 11.78 -32.53
N LEU A 114 4.46 11.18 -31.84
CA LEU A 114 3.75 9.99 -32.30
C LEU A 114 2.26 10.03 -31.96
N ARG A 115 1.51 9.09 -32.53
CA ARG A 115 0.13 8.79 -32.15
C ARG A 115 0.10 7.43 -31.44
N LEU A 116 -0.74 7.31 -30.44
CA LEU A 116 -1.07 6.02 -29.82
C LEU A 116 -2.48 5.64 -30.23
N ILE A 117 -2.62 4.53 -30.95
CA ILE A 117 -3.92 4.07 -31.45
C ILE A 117 -4.37 2.89 -30.61
N HIS A 118 -5.56 2.97 -30.03
CA HIS A 118 -6.14 1.87 -29.30
C HIS A 118 -6.44 0.70 -30.24
N SER A 119 -5.86 -0.47 -29.98
CA SER A 119 -5.82 -1.57 -30.96
C SER A 119 -7.20 -2.18 -31.24
N GLN A 120 -8.07 -2.25 -30.22
CA GLN A 120 -9.40 -2.85 -30.38
C GLN A 120 -10.41 -1.92 -31.08
N THR A 121 -10.30 -0.60 -30.87
CA THR A 121 -11.29 0.36 -31.42
C THR A 121 -10.76 1.26 -32.53
N GLY A 122 -9.44 1.23 -32.79
CA GLY A 122 -8.78 2.04 -33.82
C GLY A 122 -8.80 3.54 -33.56
N ARG A 123 -9.16 3.99 -32.36
CA ARG A 123 -9.21 5.41 -31.97
C ARG A 123 -7.84 5.90 -31.51
N ASN A 124 -7.51 7.16 -31.78
CA ASN A 124 -6.29 7.80 -31.28
C ASN A 124 -6.48 8.23 -29.82
N LEU A 125 -5.42 8.11 -29.03
CA LEU A 125 -5.26 8.83 -27.77
C LEU A 125 -5.31 10.34 -28.04
N HIS A 126 -6.29 11.02 -27.46
CA HIS A 126 -6.62 12.40 -27.74
C HIS A 126 -6.77 13.21 -26.46
N SER A 127 -6.51 14.52 -26.51
CA SER A 127 -6.97 15.44 -25.47
C SER A 127 -7.41 16.76 -26.10
N HIS A 128 -8.23 17.51 -25.36
CA HIS A 128 -8.86 18.72 -25.85
C HIS A 128 -9.06 19.72 -24.72
N ASP A 129 -9.57 20.90 -25.06
CA ASP A 129 -9.78 21.99 -24.10
C ASP A 129 -11.06 21.80 -23.25
N VAL A 130 -11.34 20.58 -22.82
CA VAL A 130 -12.44 20.21 -21.93
C VAL A 130 -11.84 19.78 -20.59
N SER A 131 -12.46 20.16 -19.47
CA SER A 131 -12.01 19.71 -18.14
C SER A 131 -12.26 18.22 -17.93
N ALA A 132 -11.34 17.54 -17.23
CA ALA A 132 -11.50 16.11 -16.94
C ALA A 132 -12.78 15.81 -16.12
N PRO A 133 -13.36 14.59 -16.19
CA PRO A 133 -14.63 14.27 -15.56
C PRO A 133 -14.65 14.47 -14.03
N VAL A 134 -13.60 14.08 -13.31
CA VAL A 134 -13.50 14.22 -11.85
C VAL A 134 -12.48 15.29 -11.49
N THR A 135 -11.26 15.19 -12.01
CA THR A 135 -10.17 16.14 -11.72
C THR A 135 -10.29 17.41 -12.56
N LYS A 136 -11.28 18.27 -12.27
CA LYS A 136 -11.64 19.46 -13.08
C LYS A 136 -10.48 20.44 -13.38
N ALA A 137 -9.40 20.41 -12.60
CA ALA A 137 -8.19 21.20 -12.81
C ALA A 137 -7.38 20.77 -14.04
N ASP A 138 -7.42 19.49 -14.38
CA ASP A 138 -6.74 18.89 -15.53
C ASP A 138 -7.65 18.90 -16.79
N LYS A 139 -7.08 18.58 -17.94
CA LYS A 139 -7.84 18.38 -19.19
C LYS A 139 -8.29 16.93 -19.35
N GLU A 140 -9.45 16.75 -19.94
CA GLU A 140 -9.99 15.45 -20.31
C GLU A 140 -9.10 14.80 -21.38
N VAL A 141 -8.79 13.52 -21.19
CA VAL A 141 -8.19 12.67 -22.20
C VAL A 141 -9.26 11.70 -22.66
N SER A 142 -9.27 11.39 -23.95
CA SER A 142 -10.28 10.57 -24.58
C SER A 142 -9.67 9.76 -25.72
N CYS A 143 -10.50 8.94 -26.34
CA CYS A 143 -10.18 8.25 -27.58
C CYS A 143 -11.05 8.82 -28.73
N TYR A 144 -10.41 9.32 -29.81
CA TYR A 144 -11.13 9.94 -30.93
C TYR A 144 -10.53 9.61 -32.31
N GLY A 145 -11.34 9.78 -33.36
CA GLY A 145 -10.87 9.68 -34.74
C GLY A 145 -10.48 8.25 -35.15
N ASN A 146 -9.52 8.13 -36.06
CA ASN A 146 -8.84 6.89 -36.45
C ASN A 146 -7.52 7.25 -37.16
N THR A 147 -6.92 6.33 -37.91
CA THR A 147 -5.69 6.59 -38.68
C THR A 147 -5.84 7.78 -39.65
N THR A 148 -7.00 7.94 -40.28
CA THR A 148 -7.27 8.98 -41.29
C THR A 148 -8.01 10.20 -40.75
N VAL A 149 -8.83 10.03 -39.71
CA VAL A 149 -9.66 11.08 -39.09
C VAL A 149 -9.06 11.52 -37.77
N GLY A 150 -8.91 12.84 -37.58
CA GLY A 150 -8.46 13.46 -36.33
C GLY A 150 -7.64 14.71 -36.63
N ASP A 151 -6.89 15.19 -35.63
CA ASP A 151 -6.17 16.47 -35.72
C ASP A 151 -4.81 16.44 -35.01
N GLU A 152 -4.15 17.60 -34.91
CA GLU A 152 -2.87 17.79 -34.22
C GLU A 152 -2.92 17.49 -32.72
N LYS A 153 -4.12 17.35 -32.14
CA LYS A 153 -4.28 17.00 -30.72
C LYS A 153 -4.29 15.49 -30.47
N ASP A 154 -4.05 14.69 -31.51
CA ASP A 154 -3.72 13.27 -31.36
C ASP A 154 -2.22 13.04 -31.13
N HIS A 155 -1.39 14.09 -31.21
CA HIS A 155 0.06 13.98 -31.16
C HIS A 155 0.59 14.05 -29.73
N TRP A 156 1.37 13.04 -29.36
CA TRP A 156 2.07 12.95 -28.08
C TRP A 156 3.58 12.90 -28.32
N THR A 157 4.30 13.79 -27.66
CA THR A 157 5.76 13.80 -27.64
C THR A 157 6.25 12.83 -26.56
N MET A 158 7.09 11.89 -26.96
CA MET A 158 7.77 10.94 -26.08
C MET A 158 8.89 11.67 -25.32
N GLU A 159 8.84 11.70 -23.99
CA GLU A 159 9.91 12.27 -23.16
C GLU A 159 10.49 11.21 -22.22
N VAL A 160 11.68 10.71 -22.51
CA VAL A 160 12.38 9.72 -21.68
C VAL A 160 12.87 10.37 -20.38
N VAL A 161 12.37 9.85 -19.25
CA VAL A 161 12.79 10.26 -17.91
C VAL A 161 14.12 9.60 -17.56
N ARG A 162 14.16 8.27 -17.67
CA ARG A 162 15.32 7.44 -17.38
C ARG A 162 15.15 6.05 -17.99
N ASP A 163 16.25 5.36 -18.20
CA ASP A 163 16.26 3.93 -18.46
C ASP A 163 17.21 3.25 -17.46
N VAL A 164 16.78 2.12 -16.90
CA VAL A 164 17.52 1.42 -15.84
C VAL A 164 18.69 0.60 -16.40
N ALA A 165 18.62 0.21 -17.67
CA ALA A 165 19.59 -0.65 -18.34
C ALA A 165 20.54 0.12 -19.25
N SER A 166 20.19 1.34 -19.70
CA SER A 166 20.98 2.12 -20.65
C SER A 166 20.86 3.63 -20.48
N ASN A 167 21.86 4.37 -20.95
CA ASN A 167 21.78 5.82 -21.12
C ASN A 167 21.42 6.24 -22.55
N ASP A 168 21.31 5.28 -23.47
CA ASP A 168 20.90 5.52 -24.85
C ASP A 168 19.42 5.91 -24.90
N ARG A 169 19.16 7.10 -25.43
CA ARG A 169 17.83 7.68 -25.59
C ARG A 169 17.29 7.57 -27.02
N SER A 170 18.06 6.96 -27.94
CA SER A 170 17.64 6.76 -29.32
C SER A 170 16.58 5.68 -29.48
N LYS A 171 16.36 4.87 -28.44
CA LYS A 171 15.40 3.75 -28.46
C LYS A 171 14.73 3.57 -27.10
N VAL A 172 13.41 3.70 -27.08
CA VAL A 172 12.57 3.33 -25.94
C VAL A 172 12.55 1.81 -25.80
N ARG A 173 12.65 1.31 -24.57
CA ARG A 173 12.73 -0.12 -24.26
C ARG A 173 11.59 -0.60 -23.36
N THR A 174 11.16 -1.82 -23.61
CA THR A 174 10.20 -2.56 -22.78
C THR A 174 10.74 -2.72 -21.36
N LEU A 175 9.88 -2.48 -20.36
CA LEU A 175 10.10 -2.56 -18.90
C LEU A 175 11.13 -1.61 -18.29
N THR A 176 12.20 -1.27 -19.00
CA THR A 176 13.38 -0.59 -18.46
C THR A 176 13.34 0.93 -18.64
N THR A 177 12.71 1.42 -19.70
CA THR A 177 12.52 2.85 -19.93
C THR A 177 11.30 3.37 -19.18
N ALA A 178 11.49 4.40 -18.37
CA ALA A 178 10.45 5.26 -17.84
C ALA A 178 10.35 6.53 -18.71
N PHE A 179 9.16 6.83 -19.21
CA PHE A 179 8.89 7.97 -20.07
C PHE A 179 7.65 8.75 -19.63
N ARG A 180 7.48 9.96 -20.15
CA ARG A 180 6.26 10.78 -20.04
C ARG A 180 5.73 11.02 -21.44
N LEU A 181 4.40 11.15 -21.54
CA LEU A 181 3.74 11.53 -22.78
C LEU A 181 3.26 12.97 -22.64
N LYS A 182 3.91 13.89 -23.36
CA LYS A 182 3.51 15.28 -23.41
C LYS A 182 2.58 15.50 -24.60
N HIS A 183 1.40 16.02 -24.36
CA HIS A 183 0.49 16.39 -25.43
C HIS A 183 1.08 17.56 -26.22
N THR A 184 1.27 17.38 -27.53
CA THR A 184 2.10 18.29 -28.34
C THR A 184 1.43 19.66 -28.49
N ALA A 185 0.13 19.71 -28.81
CA ALA A 185 -0.59 20.97 -29.00
C ALA A 185 -0.92 21.72 -27.68
N LEU A 186 -1.31 21.00 -26.62
CA LEU A 186 -1.75 21.59 -25.34
C LEU A 186 -0.61 21.78 -24.34
N GLY A 187 0.53 21.11 -24.51
CA GLY A 187 1.69 21.17 -23.61
C GLY A 187 1.50 20.48 -22.25
N CYS A 188 0.36 19.83 -22.01
CA CYS A 188 0.05 19.08 -20.79
C CYS A 188 0.63 17.65 -20.82
N TYR A 189 0.62 16.96 -19.68
CA TYR A 189 1.21 15.63 -19.52
C TYR A 189 0.16 14.56 -19.20
N LEU A 190 0.22 13.41 -19.86
CA LEU A 190 -0.64 12.27 -19.57
C LEU A 190 -0.39 11.78 -18.13
N ARG A 191 -1.45 11.73 -17.32
CA ARG A 191 -1.38 11.45 -15.89
C ARG A 191 -2.50 10.51 -15.46
N ALA A 192 -2.20 9.58 -14.56
CA ALA A 192 -3.20 8.74 -13.88
C ALA A 192 -3.01 8.82 -12.37
N GLY A 193 -3.78 9.68 -11.70
CA GLY A 193 -3.55 10.08 -10.30
C GLY A 193 -4.30 9.26 -9.24
N ASN A 194 -4.65 8.00 -9.51
CA ASN A 194 -5.46 7.13 -8.64
C ASN A 194 -6.84 7.69 -8.22
N VAL A 195 -7.38 8.65 -8.97
CA VAL A 195 -8.76 9.11 -8.79
C VAL A 195 -9.66 8.09 -9.47
N ASN A 196 -10.55 7.44 -8.72
CA ASN A 196 -11.46 6.47 -9.32
C ASN A 196 -12.65 7.20 -9.96
N LEU A 197 -12.96 6.82 -11.20
CA LEU A 197 -14.18 7.25 -11.85
C LEU A 197 -15.41 6.72 -11.10
N PRO A 198 -16.56 7.40 -11.19
CA PRO A 198 -17.83 6.86 -10.69
C PRO A 198 -18.25 5.58 -11.44
N GLN A 199 -19.41 5.03 -11.06
CA GLN A 199 -19.92 3.77 -11.61
C GLN A 199 -20.01 3.76 -13.16
N TRP A 200 -20.26 4.90 -13.80
CA TRP A 200 -20.31 5.02 -15.26
C TRP A 200 -18.96 4.74 -15.95
N GLY A 201 -17.84 4.87 -15.22
CA GLY A 201 -16.48 4.54 -15.67
C GLY A 201 -15.96 3.27 -14.99
N PHE A 202 -16.87 2.40 -14.55
CA PHE A 202 -16.57 1.09 -13.96
C PHE A 202 -15.65 1.13 -12.74
N LYS A 203 -15.57 2.26 -12.02
CA LYS A 203 -14.63 2.48 -10.90
C LYS A 203 -13.15 2.31 -11.28
N GLN A 204 -12.81 2.45 -12.56
CA GLN A 204 -11.43 2.45 -13.04
C GLN A 204 -10.74 3.79 -12.73
N ILE A 205 -9.42 3.84 -12.83
CA ILE A 205 -8.65 5.05 -12.54
C ILE A 205 -8.84 6.06 -13.69
N GLU A 206 -9.11 7.31 -13.34
CA GLU A 206 -9.18 8.45 -14.25
C GLU A 206 -7.81 8.74 -14.88
N VAL A 207 -7.79 8.91 -16.21
CA VAL A 207 -6.63 9.39 -16.97
C VAL A 207 -6.90 10.83 -17.43
N THR A 208 -5.95 11.72 -17.16
CA THR A 208 -6.06 13.16 -17.42
C THR A 208 -4.83 13.69 -18.12
N CYS A 209 -4.91 14.92 -18.64
CA CYS A 209 -3.76 15.67 -19.14
C CYS A 209 -3.49 16.85 -18.21
N THR A 210 -2.48 16.71 -17.34
CA THR A 210 -2.18 17.72 -16.34
C THR A 210 -1.37 18.87 -16.91
N LYS A 211 -1.77 20.10 -16.57
CA LYS A 211 -1.18 21.32 -17.12
C LYS A 211 0.18 21.63 -16.51
N GLU A 212 0.43 21.17 -15.28
CA GLU A 212 1.65 21.48 -14.55
C GLU A 212 2.77 20.52 -14.94
N ASN A 213 3.90 21.06 -15.41
CA ASN A 213 5.09 20.25 -15.66
C ASN A 213 5.83 19.98 -14.34
N LYS A 214 5.51 18.85 -13.69
CA LYS A 214 6.22 18.34 -12.52
C LYS A 214 6.96 17.05 -12.89
N PRO A 215 8.24 17.12 -13.32
CA PRO A 215 8.98 15.92 -13.74
C PRO A 215 9.15 14.84 -12.68
N LYS A 216 9.04 15.20 -11.40
CA LYS A 216 9.09 14.27 -10.26
C LYS A 216 7.74 13.62 -9.94
N ASP A 217 6.65 14.02 -10.59
CA ASP A 217 5.34 13.38 -10.43
C ASP A 217 5.33 12.01 -11.10
N VAL A 218 5.48 10.95 -10.31
CA VAL A 218 5.50 9.56 -10.76
C VAL A 218 4.20 9.13 -11.43
N TYR A 219 3.08 9.82 -11.19
CA TYR A 219 1.80 9.55 -11.87
C TYR A 219 1.78 10.02 -13.32
N THR A 220 2.79 10.78 -13.75
CA THR A 220 3.03 11.12 -15.17
C THR A 220 4.02 10.18 -15.85
N HIS A 221 4.65 9.28 -15.09
CA HIS A 221 5.64 8.33 -15.60
C HIS A 221 4.93 7.06 -16.06
N TRP A 222 5.34 6.57 -17.22
CA TRP A 222 4.81 5.39 -17.87
C TRP A 222 5.96 4.49 -18.31
N ASN A 223 5.69 3.20 -18.43
CA ASN A 223 6.58 2.25 -19.07
C ASN A 223 5.78 1.30 -19.98
N VAL A 224 6.46 0.69 -20.95
CA VAL A 224 5.87 -0.42 -21.71
C VAL A 224 5.99 -1.71 -20.89
N GLU A 225 4.87 -2.37 -20.61
CA GLU A 225 4.84 -3.60 -19.80
C GLU A 225 4.91 -4.87 -20.66
N ALA A 226 4.15 -4.91 -21.75
CA ALA A 226 4.17 -5.99 -22.74
C ALA A 226 4.28 -5.40 -24.14
N HIS A 227 4.94 -6.11 -25.05
CA HIS A 227 5.25 -5.63 -26.39
C HIS A 227 5.18 -6.77 -27.41
N TRP A 228 4.56 -6.50 -28.56
CA TRP A 228 4.45 -7.41 -29.70
C TRP A 228 4.82 -6.70 -31.00
N ASN A 229 5.72 -7.32 -31.77
CA ASN A 229 6.10 -6.88 -33.11
C ASN A 229 6.73 -8.05 -33.88
N ASP A 230 6.12 -8.48 -34.97
CA ASP A 230 6.55 -9.66 -35.75
C ASP A 230 7.93 -9.50 -36.41
N LYS A 231 8.41 -8.25 -36.57
CA LYS A 231 9.72 -7.95 -37.16
C LYS A 231 10.86 -7.92 -36.16
N LEU A 232 10.56 -7.96 -34.86
CA LEU A 232 11.56 -7.80 -33.81
C LEU A 232 11.71 -9.10 -33.01
N PRO A 233 12.95 -9.53 -32.69
CA PRO A 233 13.16 -10.70 -31.86
C PRO A 233 12.73 -10.43 -30.42
N ALA A 234 12.29 -11.48 -29.73
CA ALA A 234 12.05 -11.43 -28.29
C ALA A 234 13.35 -11.08 -27.54
N ALA A 235 13.23 -10.35 -26.42
CA ALA A 235 14.37 -10.00 -25.59
C ALA A 235 14.90 -11.20 -24.80
N ASP A 236 16.21 -11.17 -24.49
CA ASP A 236 16.82 -12.15 -23.58
C ASP A 236 16.27 -12.00 -22.16
N ALA A 237 16.09 -13.12 -21.45
CA ALA A 237 15.61 -13.14 -20.06
C ALA A 237 16.49 -12.29 -19.09
N GLY A 238 17.77 -12.09 -19.42
CA GLY A 238 18.69 -11.26 -18.64
C GLY A 238 18.52 -9.75 -18.83
N ALA A 239 17.69 -9.30 -19.79
CA ALA A 239 17.52 -7.88 -20.12
C ALA A 239 16.76 -7.09 -19.05
N TYR A 240 16.02 -7.77 -18.16
CA TYR A 240 15.03 -7.14 -17.28
C TYR A 240 15.43 -7.12 -15.80
N LYS A 241 16.69 -6.88 -15.44
CA LYS A 241 17.10 -6.85 -14.02
C LYS A 241 16.70 -5.57 -13.30
N SER A 242 15.98 -5.69 -12.18
CA SER A 242 15.65 -4.57 -11.30
C SER A 242 16.74 -4.33 -10.25
N PRO A 243 17.08 -3.06 -9.93
CA PRO A 243 18.00 -2.74 -8.84
C PRO A 243 17.36 -2.93 -7.46
N PHE A 244 18.01 -3.68 -6.58
CA PHE A 244 17.51 -3.96 -5.23
C PHE A 244 17.04 -2.73 -4.45
N LEU A 245 17.79 -1.62 -4.49
CA LEU A 245 17.43 -0.41 -3.73
C LEU A 245 16.13 0.23 -4.26
N GLN A 246 15.91 0.18 -5.58
CA GLN A 246 14.68 0.66 -6.19
C GLN A 246 13.49 -0.20 -5.74
N ASP A 247 13.65 -1.52 -5.74
CA ASP A 247 12.61 -2.45 -5.31
C ASP A 247 12.33 -2.35 -3.80
N PHE A 248 13.38 -2.17 -3.01
CA PHE A 248 13.27 -1.94 -1.57
C PHE A 248 12.46 -0.67 -1.27
N ILE A 249 12.77 0.45 -1.95
CA ILE A 249 12.02 1.71 -1.76
C ILE A 249 10.58 1.53 -2.25
N HIS A 250 10.38 0.93 -3.42
CA HIS A 250 9.05 0.72 -3.99
C HIS A 250 8.16 -0.10 -3.06
N LEU A 251 8.67 -1.23 -2.56
CA LEU A 251 7.94 -2.08 -1.62
C LEU A 251 7.63 -1.34 -0.31
N ASN A 252 8.55 -0.56 0.24
CA ASN A 252 8.29 0.20 1.46
C ASN A 252 7.21 1.26 1.27
N VAL A 253 7.18 1.95 0.13
CA VAL A 253 6.11 2.89 -0.17
C VAL A 253 4.79 2.17 -0.42
N ALA A 254 4.79 0.99 -1.06
CA ALA A 254 3.60 0.15 -1.20
C ALA A 254 3.06 -0.29 0.17
N MET A 255 3.93 -0.74 1.09
CA MET A 255 3.54 -1.07 2.47
C MET A 255 2.98 0.15 3.22
N MET A 256 3.59 1.33 3.09
CA MET A 256 3.08 2.57 3.69
C MET A 256 1.72 2.98 3.11
N THR A 257 1.57 2.88 1.79
CA THR A 257 0.31 3.18 1.10
C THR A 257 -0.80 2.23 1.54
N SER A 258 -0.52 0.93 1.58
CA SER A 258 -1.45 -0.09 2.09
C SER A 258 -1.82 0.16 3.55
N ASN A 259 -0.85 0.51 4.39
CA ASN A 259 -1.09 0.84 5.79
C ASN A 259 -1.97 2.10 5.95
N ASN A 260 -1.74 3.13 5.14
CA ASN A 260 -2.56 4.35 5.12
C ASN A 260 -3.97 4.11 4.56
N ALA A 261 -4.18 3.05 3.77
CA ALA A 261 -5.49 2.68 3.25
C ALA A 261 -6.36 1.93 4.28
N LEU A 262 -5.81 1.51 5.42
CA LEU A 262 -6.56 0.87 6.52
C LEU A 262 -7.32 1.89 7.38
N VAL A 263 -7.98 2.86 6.75
CA VAL A 263 -8.84 3.83 7.41
C VAL A 263 -10.15 3.12 7.80
N PRO A 264 -10.66 3.30 9.03
CA PRO A 264 -11.96 2.76 9.41
C PRO A 264 -13.04 3.34 8.50
N ASP A 265 -13.85 2.46 7.91
CA ASP A 265 -15.05 2.86 7.19
C ASP A 265 -16.16 3.13 8.23
N PRO A 266 -16.65 4.38 8.38
CA PRO A 266 -17.67 4.71 9.38
C PRO A 266 -18.98 3.93 9.18
N ASP A 267 -19.26 3.50 7.95
CA ASP A 267 -20.47 2.77 7.59
C ASP A 267 -20.31 1.26 7.82
N LYS A 268 -19.08 0.79 8.09
CA LYS A 268 -18.76 -0.61 8.39
C LYS A 268 -18.59 -0.82 9.89
N GLN A 269 -19.48 -1.61 10.48
CA GLN A 269 -19.33 -2.05 11.86
C GLN A 269 -18.15 -3.03 11.99
N ASP A 270 -17.01 -2.55 12.51
CA ASP A 270 -15.87 -3.40 12.91
C ASP A 270 -15.93 -3.68 14.42
N ASP A 271 -16.64 -4.75 14.77
CA ASP A 271 -16.81 -5.23 16.15
C ASP A 271 -15.51 -5.73 16.81
N LEU A 272 -14.42 -5.87 16.04
CA LEU A 272 -13.12 -6.27 16.56
C LEU A 272 -12.24 -5.07 16.90
N ALA A 273 -12.44 -3.94 16.23
CA ALA A 273 -11.66 -2.73 16.43
C ALA A 273 -11.84 -2.16 17.85
N SER A 274 -10.79 -1.52 18.34
CA SER A 274 -10.76 -0.90 19.67
C SER A 274 -9.95 0.39 19.63
N GLN A 275 -10.27 1.30 20.55
CA GLN A 275 -9.67 2.62 20.66
C GLN A 275 -8.53 2.63 21.67
N PHE A 276 -7.51 3.46 21.44
CA PHE A 276 -6.31 3.54 22.27
C PHE A 276 -6.59 3.67 23.78
N TRP A 277 -7.61 4.47 24.16
CA TRP A 277 -7.97 4.71 25.55
C TRP A 277 -8.57 3.49 26.25
N GLN A 278 -9.12 2.55 25.48
CA GLN A 278 -9.75 1.34 26.02
C GLN A 278 -8.71 0.35 26.55
N TRP A 279 -7.48 0.39 26.04
CA TRP A 279 -6.48 -0.64 26.34
C TRP A 279 -5.91 -0.56 27.75
N PRO A 280 -5.44 0.59 28.26
CA PRO A 280 -4.89 0.67 29.63
C PRO A 280 -5.94 0.37 30.70
N LEU A 281 -7.21 0.68 30.42
CA LEU A 281 -8.33 0.46 31.33
C LEU A 281 -8.88 -0.96 31.25
N LEU A 282 -8.41 -1.77 30.31
CA LEU A 282 -8.97 -3.09 30.00
C LEU A 282 -10.49 -2.98 29.73
N HIS A 283 -10.91 -1.98 28.97
CA HIS A 283 -12.33 -1.67 28.78
C HIS A 283 -13.02 -2.65 27.83
N VAL A 284 -12.28 -3.16 26.83
CA VAL A 284 -12.76 -4.15 25.85
C VAL A 284 -11.72 -5.27 25.71
N GLY A 285 -12.19 -6.45 25.32
CA GLY A 285 -11.33 -7.54 24.83
C GLY A 285 -11.57 -7.80 23.36
N LEU A 286 -10.95 -8.84 22.81
CA LEU A 286 -11.06 -9.17 21.39
C LEU A 286 -11.32 -10.67 21.16
N ARG A 287 -12.31 -10.98 20.31
CA ARG A 287 -12.62 -12.34 19.85
C ARG A 287 -11.62 -12.74 18.78
N MET A 288 -10.89 -13.85 18.99
CA MET A 288 -9.80 -14.26 18.10
C MET A 288 -10.23 -15.27 17.02
N CYS A 289 -11.43 -15.85 17.14
CA CYS A 289 -11.96 -16.88 16.26
C CYS A 289 -13.49 -16.84 16.21
N GLY A 290 -14.13 -17.80 15.53
CA GLY A 290 -15.59 -17.98 15.56
C GLY A 290 -16.10 -18.48 16.91
N TRP A 291 -17.34 -18.12 17.25
CA TRP A 291 -17.93 -18.34 18.58
C TRP A 291 -19.09 -19.34 18.58
N ASP A 292 -19.17 -20.20 17.57
CA ASP A 292 -20.11 -21.33 17.56
C ASP A 292 -19.78 -22.35 18.67
N ASP A 293 -20.80 -23.03 19.20
CA ASP A 293 -20.66 -24.00 20.29
C ASP A 293 -19.72 -25.16 19.95
N SER A 294 -19.59 -25.52 18.67
CA SER A 294 -18.67 -26.55 18.17
C SER A 294 -17.20 -26.13 18.08
N ILE A 295 -16.92 -24.83 18.15
CA ILE A 295 -15.58 -24.26 17.99
C ILE A 295 -14.98 -23.98 19.38
N VAL A 296 -13.69 -24.30 19.55
CA VAL A 296 -12.91 -23.87 20.72
C VAL A 296 -12.63 -22.36 20.60
N LYS A 297 -13.09 -21.60 21.59
CA LYS A 297 -13.11 -20.14 21.54
C LYS A 297 -11.92 -19.56 22.29
N TYR A 298 -11.31 -18.54 21.72
CA TYR A 298 -10.23 -17.78 22.35
C TYR A 298 -10.63 -16.32 22.45
N PHE A 299 -10.37 -15.73 23.62
CA PHE A 299 -10.66 -14.33 23.90
C PHE A 299 -9.42 -13.65 24.44
N LEU A 300 -9.06 -12.54 23.80
CA LEU A 300 -7.90 -11.75 24.15
C LEU A 300 -8.30 -10.71 25.20
N LEU A 301 -7.91 -10.98 26.45
CA LEU A 301 -8.09 -10.07 27.58
C LEU A 301 -6.85 -10.14 28.49
N GLY A 302 -6.41 -8.98 28.96
CA GLY A 302 -5.33 -8.86 29.93
C GLY A 302 -5.68 -9.32 31.33
N ASN A 303 -4.67 -9.62 32.15
CA ASN A 303 -4.86 -9.83 33.58
C ASN A 303 -5.24 -8.50 34.26
N PRO A 304 -6.40 -8.38 34.91
CA PRO A 304 -6.90 -7.11 35.43
C PRO A 304 -5.97 -6.44 36.44
N LEU A 305 -5.35 -7.20 37.36
CA LEU A 305 -4.39 -6.65 38.33
C LEU A 305 -3.17 -6.07 37.61
N VAL A 306 -2.66 -6.78 36.60
CA VAL A 306 -1.49 -6.33 35.84
C VAL A 306 -1.82 -5.07 35.05
N TYR A 307 -2.95 -5.05 34.34
CA TYR A 307 -3.36 -3.89 33.53
C TYR A 307 -3.63 -2.65 34.38
N TRP A 308 -4.47 -2.78 35.41
CA TRP A 308 -4.84 -1.65 36.25
C TRP A 308 -3.69 -1.22 37.15
N GLY A 309 -2.97 -2.17 37.75
CA GLY A 309 -1.81 -1.89 38.59
C GLY A 309 -0.69 -1.19 37.81
N SER A 310 -0.35 -1.69 36.62
CA SER A 310 0.69 -1.05 35.79
C SER A 310 0.27 0.28 35.19
N THR A 311 -1.01 0.46 34.83
CA THR A 311 -1.49 1.75 34.34
C THR A 311 -1.48 2.80 35.45
N ALA A 312 -1.88 2.43 36.67
CA ALA A 312 -1.88 3.33 37.82
C ALA A 312 -0.48 3.86 38.17
N THR A 313 0.58 3.09 37.92
CA THR A 313 1.95 3.51 38.23
C THR A 313 2.57 4.45 37.21
N LEU A 314 2.00 4.59 36.01
CA LEU A 314 2.51 5.49 34.98
C LEU A 314 2.38 6.97 35.36
N GLY A 315 1.38 7.32 36.19
CA GLY A 315 1.13 8.70 36.64
C GLY A 315 1.91 9.12 37.88
N ARG A 316 2.76 8.25 38.46
CA ARG A 316 3.46 8.55 39.71
C ARG A 316 4.67 9.46 39.45
N GLY A 317 4.61 10.70 39.95
CA GLY A 317 5.76 11.59 40.00
C GLY A 317 6.77 11.17 41.08
N TYR A 318 8.07 11.26 40.76
CA TYR A 318 9.16 10.98 41.71
C TYR A 318 9.65 12.29 42.33
N THR A 319 9.13 12.65 43.50
CA THR A 319 9.52 13.89 44.22
C THR A 319 10.73 13.70 45.14
N GLU A 320 11.16 12.46 45.36
CA GLU A 320 12.21 12.08 46.31
C GLU A 320 13.49 11.64 45.57
N LEU A 321 14.15 12.57 44.88
CA LEU A 321 15.37 12.27 44.12
C LEU A 321 16.61 12.52 44.99
N LYS A 322 17.10 11.47 45.68
CA LYS A 322 18.46 11.50 46.24
C LYS A 322 19.46 11.24 45.12
N GLN A 323 20.59 11.94 45.11
CA GLN A 323 21.63 11.81 44.09
C GLN A 323 22.09 10.35 43.88
N ALA A 324 22.10 9.54 44.95
CA ALA A 324 22.51 8.13 44.91
C ALA A 324 21.50 7.19 44.23
N ASP A 325 20.22 7.58 44.14
CA ASP A 325 19.17 6.77 43.53
C ASP A 325 18.86 7.19 42.08
N ILE A 326 19.49 8.27 41.59
CA ILE A 326 19.22 8.87 40.27
C ILE A 326 19.43 7.86 39.14
N ASP A 327 20.52 7.10 39.14
CA ASP A 327 20.78 6.10 38.08
C ASP A 327 19.72 5.00 38.09
N GLN A 328 19.36 4.49 39.28
CA GLN A 328 18.31 3.49 39.40
C GLN A 328 16.95 4.01 38.89
N ILE A 329 16.60 5.27 39.19
CA ILE A 329 15.36 5.90 38.73
C ILE A 329 15.37 6.14 37.22
N HIS A 330 16.49 6.57 36.63
CA HIS A 330 16.60 6.73 35.19
C HIS A 330 16.40 5.41 34.45
N TYR A 331 17.14 4.36 34.86
CA TYR A 331 17.11 3.09 34.14
C TYR A 331 15.85 2.26 34.40
N ALA A 332 15.34 2.25 35.63
CA ALA A 332 14.22 1.38 36.02
C ALA A 332 12.85 2.07 36.04
N ALA A 333 12.80 3.41 35.97
CA ALA A 333 11.55 4.18 35.96
C ALA A 333 11.38 4.98 34.67
N LEU A 334 12.34 5.88 34.37
CA LEU A 334 12.18 6.84 33.28
C LEU A 334 12.23 6.17 31.90
N TYR A 335 13.17 5.26 31.64
CA TYR A 335 13.22 4.56 30.35
C TYR A 335 12.01 3.66 30.10
N PRO A 336 11.49 2.88 31.07
CA PRO A 336 10.21 2.20 30.90
C PRO A 336 9.05 3.16 30.63
N ILE A 337 8.93 4.27 31.36
CA ILE A 337 7.87 5.26 31.09
C ILE A 337 8.00 5.83 29.68
N LEU A 338 9.21 6.22 29.26
CA LEU A 338 9.49 6.69 27.90
C LEU A 338 9.17 5.61 26.86
N GLY A 339 9.56 4.37 27.12
CA GLY A 339 9.26 3.20 26.30
C GLY A 339 7.75 3.00 26.13
N TRP A 340 6.98 3.15 27.22
CA TRP A 340 5.52 3.11 27.18
C TRP A 340 4.97 4.23 26.27
N PHE A 341 5.39 5.48 26.46
CA PHE A 341 4.93 6.60 25.65
C PHE A 341 5.28 6.43 24.17
N LEU A 342 6.49 6.01 23.83
CA LEU A 342 6.91 5.80 22.44
C LEU A 342 6.13 4.67 21.75
N HIS A 343 5.68 3.66 22.49
CA HIS A 343 4.88 2.56 21.95
C HIS A 343 3.36 2.81 22.02
N TYR A 344 2.89 3.75 22.84
CA TYR A 344 1.46 4.04 23.00
C TYR A 344 1.01 5.29 22.23
N LEU A 345 1.77 6.38 22.31
CA LEU A 345 1.42 7.69 21.75
C LEU A 345 1.15 7.67 20.24
N PRO A 346 1.88 6.90 19.40
CA PRO A 346 1.55 6.81 17.98
C PRO A 346 0.10 6.38 17.73
N PHE A 347 -0.46 5.48 18.54
CA PHE A 347 -1.84 5.01 18.40
C PHE A 347 -2.89 6.05 18.84
N VAL A 348 -2.51 7.04 19.63
CA VAL A 348 -3.39 8.17 19.98
C VAL A 348 -3.57 9.11 18.79
N ALA A 349 -2.53 9.28 17.96
CA ALA A 349 -2.52 10.18 16.81
C ALA A 349 -2.91 9.50 15.48
N MET A 350 -2.98 8.17 15.45
CA MET A 350 -3.15 7.40 14.23
C MET A 350 -4.64 7.21 13.89
N ALA A 351 -5.04 7.57 12.67
CA ALA A 351 -6.43 7.47 12.19
C ALA A 351 -6.72 6.14 11.43
N ARG A 352 -6.10 5.04 11.84
CA ARG A 352 -6.28 3.72 11.20
C ARG A 352 -7.01 2.74 12.13
N VAL A 353 -7.46 1.62 11.60
CA VAL A 353 -8.03 0.54 12.42
C VAL A 353 -7.00 -0.02 13.40
N THR A 354 -7.35 -0.06 14.68
CA THR A 354 -6.52 -0.56 15.78
C THR A 354 -7.23 -1.61 16.62
N TYR A 355 -6.45 -2.46 17.28
CA TYR A 355 -6.89 -3.64 18.04
C TYR A 355 -6.16 -3.73 19.37
N VAL A 356 -6.74 -4.41 20.36
CA VAL A 356 -6.18 -4.50 21.73
C VAL A 356 -4.75 -5.03 21.80
N HIS A 357 -4.33 -5.90 20.87
CA HIS A 357 -2.97 -6.45 20.85
C HIS A 357 -1.89 -5.40 20.53
N HIS A 358 -2.24 -4.27 19.92
CA HIS A 358 -1.30 -3.18 19.66
C HIS A 358 -0.76 -2.56 20.96
N TYR A 359 -1.48 -2.72 22.07
CA TYR A 359 -1.04 -2.23 23.37
C TYR A 359 0.10 -3.07 23.98
N TYR A 360 0.35 -4.29 23.52
CA TYR A 360 1.23 -5.24 24.21
C TYR A 360 2.69 -4.76 24.37
N PRO A 361 3.32 -4.14 23.35
CA PRO A 361 4.64 -3.54 23.53
C PRO A 361 4.66 -2.44 24.60
N ALA A 362 3.64 -1.57 24.63
CA ALA A 362 3.52 -0.54 25.66
C ALA A 362 3.28 -1.17 27.04
N LEU A 363 2.36 -2.13 27.16
CA LEU A 363 2.08 -2.86 28.38
C LEU A 363 3.33 -3.49 28.98
N TYR A 364 4.23 -4.05 28.17
CA TYR A 364 5.50 -4.60 28.66
C TYR A 364 6.30 -3.56 29.48
N PHE A 365 6.43 -2.34 28.94
CA PHE A 365 7.08 -1.25 29.66
C PHE A 365 6.29 -0.78 30.88
N ALA A 366 4.95 -0.79 30.83
CA ALA A 366 4.13 -0.50 32.00
C ALA A 366 4.37 -1.53 33.13
N ILE A 367 4.51 -2.82 32.80
CA ILE A 367 4.80 -3.89 33.76
C ILE A 367 6.18 -3.70 34.40
N LEU A 368 7.20 -3.33 33.61
CA LEU A 368 8.53 -3.01 34.15
C LEU A 368 8.45 -1.84 35.14
N ASN A 369 7.74 -0.77 34.77
CA ASN A 369 7.51 0.37 35.66
C ASN A 369 6.71 -0.02 36.91
N PHE A 370 5.72 -0.91 36.79
CA PHE A 370 4.97 -1.44 37.93
C PHE A 370 5.88 -2.16 38.92
N GLY A 371 6.72 -3.08 38.45
CA GLY A 371 7.69 -3.78 39.28
C GLY A 371 8.64 -2.81 40.00
N PHE A 372 9.15 -1.82 39.27
CA PHE A 372 10.00 -0.77 39.86
C PHE A 372 9.28 0.04 40.93
N VAL A 373 8.06 0.52 40.67
CA VAL A 373 7.31 1.34 41.63
C VAL A 373 6.95 0.55 42.89
N VAL A 374 6.57 -0.72 42.74
CA VAL A 374 6.32 -1.60 43.89
C VAL A 374 7.60 -1.75 44.71
N ASP A 375 8.73 -2.09 44.08
CA ASP A 375 10.00 -2.23 44.81
C ASP A 375 10.43 -0.92 45.48
N TRP A 376 10.31 0.20 44.77
CA TRP A 376 10.65 1.53 45.28
C TRP A 376 9.83 1.92 46.51
N VAL A 377 8.51 1.69 46.48
CA VAL A 377 7.60 2.00 47.59
C VAL A 377 7.83 1.08 48.79
N LEU A 378 8.23 -0.16 48.54
CA LEU A 378 8.46 -1.16 49.59
C LEU A 378 9.91 -1.16 50.12
N LYS A 379 10.87 -0.55 49.41
CA LYS A 379 12.28 -0.38 49.81
C LYS A 379 12.45 0.10 51.26
N PRO A 380 11.72 1.13 51.77
CA PRO A 380 11.86 1.59 53.15
C PRO A 380 11.17 0.69 54.20
N GLN A 381 10.35 -0.28 53.78
CA GLN A 381 9.57 -1.13 54.70
C GLN A 381 10.39 -2.32 55.20
N SER A 382 9.93 -2.96 56.29
CA SER A 382 10.59 -4.16 56.83
C SER A 382 10.50 -5.35 55.87
N LYS A 383 11.49 -6.26 55.92
CA LYS A 383 11.52 -7.44 55.03
C LYS A 383 10.28 -8.32 55.14
N ALA A 384 9.70 -8.44 56.34
CA ALA A 384 8.46 -9.18 56.55
C ALA A 384 7.29 -8.55 55.76
N ILE A 385 7.16 -7.22 55.78
CA ILE A 385 6.14 -6.50 55.01
C ILE A 385 6.39 -6.63 53.51
N GLN A 386 7.65 -6.51 53.07
CA GLN A 386 8.03 -6.70 51.66
C GLN A 386 7.60 -8.09 51.17
N TYR A 387 8.00 -9.16 51.87
CA TYR A 387 7.65 -10.53 51.47
C TYR A 387 6.14 -10.79 51.50
N LEU A 388 5.42 -10.26 52.49
CA LEU A 388 3.98 -10.37 52.56
C LEU A 388 3.32 -9.73 51.33
N LEU A 389 3.68 -8.49 51.01
CA LEU A 389 3.07 -7.75 49.90
C LEU A 389 3.46 -8.32 48.54
N TYR A 390 4.72 -8.73 48.36
CA TYR A 390 5.12 -9.49 47.16
C TYR A 390 4.33 -10.79 47.05
N GLY A 391 4.20 -11.54 48.15
CA GLY A 391 3.41 -12.78 48.20
C GLY A 391 1.96 -12.56 47.78
N ILE A 392 1.31 -11.49 48.27
CA ILE A 392 -0.05 -11.11 47.87
C ILE A 392 -0.11 -10.79 46.38
N LEU A 393 0.80 -9.96 45.86
CA LEU A 393 0.82 -9.59 44.44
C LEU A 393 1.01 -10.81 43.53
N TYR A 394 1.93 -11.71 43.87
CA TYR A 394 2.12 -12.96 43.13
C TYR A 394 0.88 -13.85 43.20
N ALA A 395 0.34 -14.07 44.40
CA ALA A 395 -0.83 -14.92 44.61
C ALA A 395 -2.06 -14.38 43.85
N THR A 396 -2.32 -13.08 43.89
CA THR A 396 -3.43 -12.46 43.16
C THR A 396 -3.21 -12.52 41.65
N THR A 397 -2.00 -12.25 41.17
CA THR A 397 -1.71 -12.32 39.72
C THR A 397 -1.91 -13.74 39.19
N ILE A 398 -1.39 -14.75 39.90
CA ILE A 398 -1.55 -16.18 39.55
C ILE A 398 -3.01 -16.61 39.68
N GLY A 399 -3.69 -16.21 40.76
CA GLY A 399 -5.10 -16.54 40.98
C GLY A 399 -6.00 -15.99 39.87
N LEU A 400 -5.78 -14.74 39.44
CA LEU A 400 -6.48 -14.15 38.30
C LEU A 400 -6.15 -14.86 36.98
N TYR A 401 -4.90 -15.27 36.77
CA TYR A 401 -4.55 -16.08 35.60
C TYR A 401 -5.31 -17.41 35.60
N ILE A 402 -5.37 -18.12 36.73
CA ILE A 402 -6.11 -19.38 36.85
C ILE A 402 -7.61 -19.16 36.61
N PHE A 403 -8.18 -18.09 37.17
CA PHE A 403 -9.59 -17.74 36.99
C PHE A 403 -9.94 -17.46 35.51
N PHE A 404 -9.07 -16.73 34.80
CA PHE A 404 -9.28 -16.38 33.40
C PHE A 404 -8.67 -17.40 32.41
N MET A 405 -8.00 -18.45 32.87
CA MET A 405 -7.28 -19.44 32.05
C MET A 405 -8.07 -19.98 30.84
N PRO A 406 -9.40 -20.22 30.92
CA PRO A 406 -10.15 -20.72 29.76
C PRO A 406 -10.06 -19.81 28.53
N ILE A 407 -9.93 -18.49 28.68
CA ILE A 407 -9.88 -17.57 27.54
C ILE A 407 -8.62 -17.75 26.68
N SER A 408 -7.53 -18.24 27.27
CA SER A 408 -6.24 -18.45 26.60
C SER A 408 -5.98 -19.92 26.27
N TRP A 409 -6.48 -20.86 27.07
CA TRP A 409 -6.30 -22.30 26.84
C TRP A 409 -7.39 -22.90 25.94
N GLY A 410 -8.53 -22.21 25.83
CA GLY A 410 -9.65 -22.60 25.00
C GLY A 410 -10.93 -22.78 25.82
N MET A 411 -11.98 -22.08 25.40
CA MET A 411 -13.33 -22.24 25.93
C MET A 411 -14.09 -23.24 25.05
N VAL A 412 -14.53 -24.35 25.66
CA VAL A 412 -15.20 -25.47 24.97
C VAL A 412 -16.69 -25.44 25.27
N GLY A 413 -17.53 -25.68 24.25
CA GLY A 413 -18.98 -25.67 24.40
C GLY A 413 -19.58 -24.26 24.45
N PRO A 414 -20.79 -24.11 25.02
CA PRO A 414 -21.53 -22.84 25.02
C PRO A 414 -20.81 -21.71 25.76
N ASN A 415 -20.67 -20.55 25.10
CA ASN A 415 -20.00 -19.37 25.67
C ASN A 415 -20.62 -18.90 27.00
N LYS A 416 -21.93 -19.07 27.19
CA LYS A 416 -22.67 -18.68 28.41
C LYS A 416 -22.16 -19.36 29.68
N GLN A 417 -21.51 -20.52 29.56
CA GLN A 417 -20.89 -21.23 30.70
C GLN A 417 -19.75 -20.41 31.34
N TYR A 418 -19.18 -19.47 30.57
CA TYR A 418 -18.06 -18.63 30.97
C TYR A 418 -18.49 -17.24 31.47
N SER A 419 -19.78 -17.06 31.78
CA SER A 419 -20.35 -15.79 32.29
C SER A 419 -19.72 -15.27 33.57
N TYR A 420 -19.15 -16.15 34.40
CA TYR A 420 -18.42 -15.75 35.60
C TYR A 420 -17.19 -14.87 35.31
N MET A 421 -16.64 -14.92 34.09
CA MET A 421 -15.52 -14.07 33.66
C MET A 421 -15.98 -12.70 33.15
N LYS A 422 -17.27 -12.48 32.91
CA LYS A 422 -17.82 -11.21 32.42
C LYS A 422 -18.00 -10.23 33.58
N TRP A 423 -16.91 -9.56 33.97
CA TRP A 423 -16.95 -8.54 35.02
C TRP A 423 -17.54 -7.21 34.53
N PHE A 424 -17.45 -6.93 33.24
CA PHE A 424 -18.00 -5.73 32.60
C PHE A 424 -18.79 -6.10 31.35
N ASP A 425 -19.81 -5.32 31.02
CA ASP A 425 -20.67 -5.58 29.86
C ASP A 425 -19.89 -5.57 28.54
N ASN A 426 -18.88 -4.72 28.45
CA ASN A 426 -18.02 -4.56 27.27
C ASN A 426 -17.04 -5.72 27.09
N TRP A 427 -16.90 -6.61 28.08
CA TRP A 427 -16.17 -7.86 27.92
C TRP A 427 -17.12 -8.88 27.29
N ARG A 428 -17.20 -8.85 25.96
CA ARG A 428 -18.08 -9.69 25.13
C ARG A 428 -17.66 -11.16 25.13
N VAL A 429 -17.51 -11.76 26.31
CA VAL A 429 -17.10 -13.16 26.55
C VAL A 429 -18.30 -14.11 26.53
N THR A 430 -19.53 -13.59 26.51
CA THR A 430 -20.74 -14.43 26.51
C THR A 430 -21.76 -14.04 25.45
N ASP A 431 -21.48 -12.99 24.68
CA ASP A 431 -22.45 -12.39 23.76
C ASP A 431 -22.59 -13.16 22.44
#